data_AF-A0A7J8VEA4-F1
#
_entry.id   AF-A0A7J8VEA4-F1
#
_cell.length_a   1.000
_cell.length_b   1.000
_cell.length_c   1.000
_cell.angle_alpha   90.00
_cell.angle_beta   90.00
_cell.angle_gamma   90.00
#
_symmetry.space_group_name_H-M   'P 1'
#
loop_
_entity.id
_entity.type
_entity.pdbx_description
1 polymer ?
#
loop_
_entity_poly.entity_id
_entity_poly.type
_entity_poly.pdbx_seq_one_letter_code
_entity_poly.pdbx_strand_id
1 'polypeptide(L)'
;VPTLPTTGFALQSGETKAITAPASWGGRFWGRTHCSEDSTGKFSCLTGDCGSGKVECSGNGAAPPASLAEFTLDGAGGLDFFDVSLVDGYNIPMLVVPQGGTGQNCTNTGCVVDLNGSCPSELKVMSSDGTDGVACKSACEAFGDPQYCCSGAYGTPDTCKPSSYSEVFKTACPRAYSYAYDDKTSTFTCANADYTITFCPSPNTSQKSSQEQQNTETTTPPLINTTMVYEGALDQSVASPSSCTHVLVNLGIIMAIWWSWQLF
;
A
#
# COMPACT_ATOMS: atom_id res chain seq x y z
N VAL A 1 -4.07 19.95 13.16
CA VAL A 1 -4.02 19.22 11.88
C VAL A 1 -5.44 18.98 11.43
N PRO A 2 -5.83 19.40 10.22
CA PRO A 2 -7.17 19.11 9.71
C PRO A 2 -7.33 17.58 9.60
N THR A 3 -8.49 17.08 10.03
CA THR A 3 -8.77 15.65 10.16
C THR A 3 -9.40 15.10 8.91
N LEU A 4 -9.13 13.84 8.61
CA LEU A 4 -9.90 13.09 7.62
C LEU A 4 -11.36 12.93 8.07
N PRO A 5 -12.32 12.73 7.14
CA PRO A 5 -13.73 12.52 7.49
C PRO A 5 -14.01 11.20 8.23
N THR A 6 -13.06 10.26 8.22
CA THR A 6 -13.10 8.99 8.95
C THR A 6 -11.67 8.60 9.33
N THR A 7 -11.55 7.85 10.42
CA THR A 7 -10.31 7.23 10.92
C THR A 7 -10.36 5.70 10.85
N GLY A 8 -11.41 5.12 10.27
CA GLY A 8 -11.50 3.68 10.05
C GLY A 8 -12.87 3.26 9.54
N PHE A 9 -12.88 2.35 8.58
CA PHE A 9 -14.09 1.81 7.96
C PHE A 9 -13.84 0.34 7.56
N ALA A 10 -14.93 -0.40 7.35
CA ALA A 10 -14.86 -1.70 6.69
C ALA A 10 -14.78 -1.48 5.17
N LEU A 11 -13.94 -2.25 4.50
CA LEU A 11 -13.83 -2.25 3.05
C LEU A 11 -13.92 -3.70 2.59
N GLN A 12 -15.05 -4.05 1.96
CA GLN A 12 -15.27 -5.39 1.45
C GLN A 12 -14.42 -5.65 0.21
N SER A 13 -14.29 -6.93 -0.12
CA SER A 13 -13.59 -7.37 -1.32
C SER A 13 -14.16 -6.71 -2.59
N GLY A 14 -13.35 -5.90 -3.27
CA GLY A 14 -13.72 -5.16 -4.49
C GLY A 14 -14.44 -3.83 -4.22
N GLU A 15 -14.66 -3.47 -2.96
CA GLU A 15 -15.25 -2.20 -2.57
C GLU A 15 -14.22 -1.08 -2.68
N THR A 16 -14.68 0.13 -3.00
CA THR A 16 -13.87 1.34 -3.07
C THR A 16 -14.46 2.41 -2.15
N LYS A 17 -13.60 3.11 -1.42
CA LYS A 17 -13.98 4.26 -0.59
C LYS A 17 -13.14 5.48 -0.97
N ALA A 18 -13.81 6.56 -1.38
CA ALA A 18 -13.15 7.85 -1.58
C ALA A 18 -13.03 8.61 -0.25
N ILE A 19 -11.85 9.19 0.00
CA ILE A 19 -11.57 10.04 1.16
C ILE A 19 -10.98 11.34 0.63
N THR A 20 -11.60 12.46 0.97
CA THR A 20 -11.04 13.79 0.66
C THR A 20 -10.09 14.19 1.77
N ALA A 21 -8.80 14.22 1.45
CA ALA A 21 -7.79 14.78 2.34
C ALA A 21 -7.78 16.32 2.26
N PRO A 22 -7.65 17.02 3.40
CA PRO A 22 -7.37 18.46 3.40
C PRO A 22 -6.06 18.79 2.67
N ALA A 23 -5.93 20.02 2.18
CA ALA A 23 -4.63 20.55 1.75
C ALA A 23 -3.64 20.53 2.93
N SER A 24 -2.36 20.32 2.61
CA SER A 24 -1.27 20.25 3.60
C SER A 24 -1.48 19.16 4.66
N TRP A 25 -2.23 18.09 4.34
CA TRP A 25 -2.45 16.97 5.24
C TRP A 25 -1.25 16.03 5.26
N GLY A 26 -0.84 15.62 6.46
CA GLY A 26 0.16 14.58 6.68
C GLY A 26 -0.41 13.46 7.52
N GLY A 27 -0.15 12.22 7.14
CA GLY A 27 -0.64 11.05 7.85
C GLY A 27 -0.38 9.75 7.11
N ARG A 28 -1.04 8.69 7.58
CA ARG A 28 -0.83 7.34 7.07
C ARG A 28 -2.13 6.55 7.00
N PHE A 29 -2.17 5.61 6.06
CA PHE A 29 -3.23 4.62 5.89
C PHE A 29 -2.65 3.22 6.02
N TRP A 30 -3.44 2.28 6.55
CA TRP A 30 -3.07 0.87 6.64
C TRP A 30 -4.32 -0.01 6.59
N GLY A 31 -4.11 -1.29 6.26
CA GLY A 31 -5.15 -2.30 6.28
C GLY A 31 -5.11 -3.09 7.58
N ARG A 32 -6.26 -3.33 8.20
CA ARG A 32 -6.40 -4.26 9.33
C ARG A 32 -6.93 -5.59 8.82
N THR A 33 -6.37 -6.70 9.30
CA THR A 33 -6.82 -8.05 8.89
C THR A 33 -7.16 -8.93 10.08
N HIS A 34 -7.97 -9.96 9.83
CA HIS A 34 -8.51 -10.88 10.85
C HIS A 34 -9.20 -10.14 11.99
N CYS A 35 -10.11 -9.23 11.62
CA CYS A 35 -10.89 -8.45 12.57
C CYS A 35 -12.16 -9.16 12.99
N SER A 36 -12.57 -8.96 14.24
CA SER A 36 -13.84 -9.45 14.76
C SER A 36 -14.38 -8.51 15.84
N GLU A 37 -15.67 -8.63 16.12
CA GLU A 37 -16.31 -7.99 17.26
C GLU A 37 -16.67 -9.08 18.28
N ASP A 38 -16.25 -8.91 19.53
CA ASP A 38 -16.58 -9.85 20.59
C ASP A 38 -18.02 -9.67 21.11
N SER A 39 -18.45 -10.54 22.03
CA SER A 39 -19.80 -10.50 22.60
C SER A 39 -20.11 -9.23 23.42
N THR A 40 -19.11 -8.41 23.72
CA THR A 40 -19.25 -7.12 24.41
C THR A 40 -19.33 -5.94 23.45
N GLY A 41 -19.22 -6.18 22.15
CA GLY A 41 -19.19 -5.14 21.12
C GLY A 41 -17.79 -4.54 20.91
N LYS A 42 -16.73 -5.17 21.44
CA LYS A 42 -15.36 -4.68 21.26
C LYS A 42 -14.81 -5.21 19.94
N PHE A 43 -14.45 -4.28 19.06
CA PHE A 43 -13.79 -4.58 17.79
C PHE A 43 -12.27 -4.70 17.98
N SER A 44 -11.67 -5.76 17.46
CA SER A 44 -10.22 -5.96 17.46
C SER A 44 -9.76 -6.71 16.22
N CYS A 45 -8.51 -6.50 15.83
CA CYS A 45 -7.86 -7.18 14.70
C CYS A 45 -6.57 -7.88 15.13
N LEU A 46 -6.20 -8.95 14.42
CA LEU A 46 -4.92 -9.63 14.69
C LEU A 46 -3.73 -8.83 14.18
N THR A 47 -3.89 -8.10 13.06
CA THR A 47 -2.84 -7.27 12.46
C THR A 47 -3.34 -5.84 12.25
N GLY A 48 -2.46 -4.87 12.46
CA GLY A 48 -2.74 -3.45 12.28
C GLY A 48 -3.80 -2.86 13.23
N ASP A 49 -4.17 -3.57 14.31
CA ASP A 49 -5.16 -3.08 15.26
C ASP A 49 -4.76 -1.72 15.82
N CYS A 50 -5.72 -0.82 16.01
CA CYS A 50 -5.44 0.53 16.51
C CYS A 50 -5.88 0.72 17.96
N GLY A 51 -6.27 -0.35 18.67
CA GLY A 51 -6.55 -0.34 20.10
C GLY A 51 -7.74 0.51 20.53
N SER A 52 -8.54 1.04 19.60
CA SER A 52 -9.71 1.88 19.93
C SER A 52 -10.91 1.05 20.43
N GLY A 53 -10.89 -0.26 20.21
CA GLY A 53 -12.04 -1.15 20.46
C GLY A 53 -13.20 -0.93 19.47
N LYS A 54 -12.99 -0.16 18.39
CA LYS A 54 -14.00 0.20 17.39
C LYS A 54 -13.43 0.13 15.98
N VAL A 55 -14.32 0.14 14.98
CA VAL A 55 -13.90 0.28 13.57
C VAL A 55 -13.15 1.59 13.35
N GLU A 56 -13.58 2.70 13.94
CA GLU A 56 -12.89 3.98 13.90
C GLU A 56 -11.64 3.98 14.81
N CYS A 57 -10.47 4.37 14.30
CA CYS A 57 -9.23 4.39 15.10
C CYS A 57 -9.08 5.58 16.04
N SER A 58 -9.92 6.61 15.90
CA SER A 58 -10.00 7.74 16.85
C SER A 58 -8.65 8.45 17.07
N GLY A 59 -7.83 8.51 16.02
CA GLY A 59 -6.49 9.12 16.06
C GLY A 59 -5.36 8.19 16.51
N ASN A 60 -5.65 6.95 16.92
CA ASN A 60 -4.63 5.96 17.22
C ASN A 60 -3.97 5.43 15.94
N GLY A 61 -2.68 5.11 16.03
CA GLY A 61 -1.94 4.43 14.97
C GLY A 61 -2.14 2.92 14.96
N ALA A 62 -1.68 2.27 13.90
CA ALA A 62 -1.58 0.82 13.83
C ALA A 62 -0.62 0.27 14.90
N ALA A 63 -0.99 -0.82 15.55
CA ALA A 63 -0.06 -1.70 16.23
C ALA A 63 0.71 -2.53 15.19
N PRO A 64 2.05 -2.45 15.15
CA PRO A 64 2.85 -3.26 14.24
C PRO A 64 2.70 -4.77 14.49
N PRO A 65 2.86 -5.62 13.46
CA PRO A 65 3.26 -5.27 12.10
C PRO A 65 2.11 -4.73 11.23
N ALA A 66 2.40 -3.69 10.44
CA ALA A 66 1.48 -3.14 9.46
C ALA A 66 2.22 -2.50 8.28
N SER A 67 1.81 -2.84 7.05
CA SER A 67 2.21 -2.08 5.86
C SER A 67 1.50 -0.72 5.86
N LEU A 68 2.27 0.35 5.64
CA LEU A 68 1.78 1.72 5.70
C LEU A 68 1.85 2.38 4.32
N ALA A 69 0.83 3.17 3.98
CA ALA A 69 0.93 4.20 2.95
C ALA A 69 1.03 5.55 3.64
N GLU A 70 2.13 6.25 3.46
CA GLU A 70 2.45 7.50 4.15
C GLU A 70 2.37 8.67 3.18
N PHE A 71 1.86 9.81 3.66
CA PHE A 71 1.67 11.01 2.86
C PHE A 71 2.04 12.26 3.65
N THR A 72 2.64 13.21 2.95
CA THR A 72 2.73 14.62 3.30
C THR A 72 2.31 15.42 2.07
N LEU A 73 1.07 15.86 2.02
CA LEU A 73 0.52 16.63 0.91
C LEU A 73 0.97 18.09 1.00
N ASP A 74 1.12 18.77 -0.13
CA ASP A 74 1.52 20.19 -0.22
C ASP A 74 2.71 20.53 0.72
N GLY A 75 3.74 19.67 0.66
CA GLY A 75 4.95 19.77 1.47
C GLY A 75 5.99 20.73 0.87
N ALA A 76 7.26 20.37 1.02
CA ALA A 76 8.36 21.19 0.53
C ALA A 76 8.24 21.47 -0.99
N GLY A 77 8.21 22.74 -1.36
CA GLY A 77 8.08 23.17 -2.76
C GLY A 77 6.68 22.98 -3.35
N GLY A 78 5.64 22.78 -2.53
CA GLY A 78 4.28 22.51 -2.98
C GLY A 78 4.12 21.11 -3.59
N LEU A 79 5.06 20.21 -3.27
CA LEU A 79 5.04 18.81 -3.69
C LEU A 79 4.42 17.96 -2.60
N ASP A 80 3.63 16.97 -3.01
CA ASP A 80 3.28 15.86 -2.16
C ASP A 80 4.47 14.91 -2.06
N PHE A 81 4.68 14.37 -0.87
CA PHE A 81 5.62 13.28 -0.58
C PHE A 81 4.80 12.07 -0.17
N PHE A 82 5.06 10.92 -0.78
CA PHE A 82 4.33 9.70 -0.48
C PHE A 82 5.20 8.47 -0.67
N ASP A 83 4.84 7.42 0.04
CA ASP A 83 5.54 6.13 0.01
C ASP A 83 4.66 4.99 0.54
N VAL A 84 5.09 3.76 0.24
CA VAL A 84 4.71 2.59 1.02
C VAL A 84 5.88 2.21 1.91
N SER A 85 5.60 1.97 3.18
CA SER A 85 6.60 1.72 4.22
C SER A 85 6.36 0.40 4.94
N LEU A 86 7.44 -0.35 5.08
CA LEU A 86 7.52 -1.63 5.80
C LEU A 86 8.42 -1.50 7.04
N VAL A 87 8.71 -0.27 7.47
CA VAL A 87 9.49 0.03 8.70
C VAL A 87 8.79 -0.55 9.92
N ASP A 88 7.46 -0.43 9.97
CA ASP A 88 6.58 -1.03 10.97
C ASP A 88 6.18 -2.48 10.59
N GLY A 89 6.91 -3.13 9.67
CA GLY A 89 6.64 -4.48 9.21
C GLY A 89 5.62 -4.59 8.07
N TYR A 90 5.12 -5.79 7.84
CA TYR A 90 4.24 -6.13 6.74
C TYR A 90 3.06 -6.99 7.22
N ASN A 91 1.86 -6.74 6.70
CA ASN A 91 0.71 -7.61 6.95
C ASN A 91 -0.11 -7.91 5.67
N ILE A 92 -0.33 -6.91 4.82
CA ILE A 92 -1.11 -7.04 3.59
C ILE A 92 -0.39 -6.32 2.44
N PRO A 93 -0.37 -6.88 1.20
CA PRO A 93 0.26 -6.20 0.08
C PRO A 93 -0.46 -4.87 -0.20
N MET A 94 0.31 -3.86 -0.61
CA MET A 94 -0.18 -2.50 -0.78
C MET A 94 0.50 -1.82 -1.97
N LEU A 95 -0.27 -1.07 -2.75
CA LEU A 95 0.22 -0.23 -3.84
C LEU A 95 -0.44 1.14 -3.78
N VAL A 96 0.37 2.19 -3.87
CA VAL A 96 -0.06 3.57 -4.03
C VAL A 96 0.25 3.99 -5.46
N VAL A 97 -0.76 4.45 -6.18
CA VAL A 97 -0.65 4.94 -7.56
C VAL A 97 -1.16 6.39 -7.62
N PRO A 98 -0.31 7.37 -7.97
CA PRO A 98 -0.79 8.71 -8.26
C PRO A 98 -1.68 8.70 -9.51
N GLN A 99 -2.78 9.44 -9.46
CA GLN A 99 -3.74 9.63 -10.54
C GLN A 99 -3.56 11.04 -11.09
N GLY A 100 -3.08 11.13 -12.33
CA GLY A 100 -2.65 12.40 -12.90
C GLY A 100 -1.39 12.94 -12.21
N GLY A 101 -1.35 14.26 -12.03
CA GLY A 101 -0.20 14.95 -11.46
C GLY A 101 1.05 14.98 -12.35
N THR A 102 2.08 15.67 -11.86
CA THR A 102 3.36 15.83 -12.56
C THR A 102 4.53 15.78 -11.59
N GLY A 103 5.71 15.43 -12.10
CA GLY A 103 6.92 15.33 -11.28
C GLY A 103 7.84 14.22 -11.81
N GLN A 104 9.13 14.33 -11.54
CA GLN A 104 10.10 13.33 -12.02
C GLN A 104 9.87 11.95 -11.40
N ASN A 105 9.44 11.91 -10.13
CA ASN A 105 9.16 10.68 -9.39
C ASN A 105 7.67 10.49 -9.09
N CYS A 106 6.78 11.10 -9.90
CA CYS A 106 5.34 10.90 -9.76
C CYS A 106 4.94 9.56 -10.39
N THR A 107 5.22 8.48 -9.66
CA THR A 107 5.03 7.10 -10.11
C THR A 107 4.58 6.25 -8.91
N ASN A 108 4.27 4.96 -9.14
CA ASN A 108 3.71 4.11 -8.10
C ASN A 108 4.74 3.67 -7.04
N THR A 109 4.31 3.38 -5.83
CA THR A 109 5.12 2.84 -4.73
C THR A 109 4.35 1.73 -4.05
N GLY A 110 5.03 0.68 -3.59
CA GLY A 110 4.30 -0.46 -3.05
C GLY A 110 5.12 -1.71 -2.83
N CYS A 111 4.44 -2.65 -2.19
CA CYS A 111 4.85 -4.01 -1.94
C CYS A 111 3.71 -4.93 -2.37
N VAL A 112 3.83 -5.48 -3.58
CA VAL A 112 2.74 -6.24 -4.24
C VAL A 112 2.88 -7.75 -4.11
N VAL A 113 3.97 -8.21 -3.51
CA VAL A 113 4.24 -9.63 -3.27
C VAL A 113 3.75 -10.01 -1.88
N ASP A 114 3.36 -11.28 -1.72
CA ASP A 114 3.01 -11.80 -0.40
C ASP A 114 4.27 -12.14 0.41
N LEU A 115 4.65 -11.23 1.32
CA LEU A 115 5.78 -11.41 2.22
C LEU A 115 5.49 -12.36 3.39
N ASN A 116 4.23 -12.67 3.70
CA ASN A 116 3.89 -13.50 4.87
C ASN A 116 4.41 -14.93 4.72
N GLY A 117 4.33 -15.49 3.51
CA GLY A 117 4.86 -16.82 3.19
C GLY A 117 6.37 -16.91 3.35
N SER A 118 7.11 -15.93 2.81
CA SER A 118 8.57 -15.87 2.84
C SER A 118 9.16 -15.20 4.09
N CYS A 119 8.32 -14.79 5.05
CA CYS A 119 8.78 -14.12 6.26
C CYS A 119 9.72 -15.04 7.07
N PRO A 120 10.91 -14.56 7.49
CA PRO A 120 11.78 -15.29 8.40
C PRO A 120 11.05 -15.72 9.66
N SER A 121 11.36 -16.92 10.17
CA SER A 121 10.65 -17.55 11.30
C SER A 121 10.57 -16.67 12.54
N GLU A 122 11.66 -15.98 12.85
CA GLU A 122 11.86 -15.09 13.99
C GLU A 122 11.10 -13.77 13.87
N LEU A 123 10.63 -13.43 12.66
CA LEU A 123 9.82 -12.24 12.39
C LEU A 123 8.33 -12.56 12.18
N LYS A 124 7.98 -13.85 12.04
CA LYS A 124 6.65 -14.29 11.63
C LYS A 124 5.63 -14.14 12.75
N VAL A 125 4.48 -13.54 12.41
CA VAL A 125 3.28 -13.55 13.26
C VAL A 125 2.36 -14.66 12.75
N MET A 126 1.97 -15.57 13.66
CA MET A 126 1.10 -16.69 13.32
C MET A 126 -0.38 -16.32 13.49
N SER A 127 -1.24 -16.98 12.72
CA SER A 127 -2.69 -16.98 12.89
C SER A 127 -3.10 -17.50 14.28
N SER A 128 -4.33 -17.23 14.71
CA SER A 128 -4.82 -17.64 16.03
C SER A 128 -4.85 -19.16 16.24
N ASP A 129 -4.98 -19.94 15.17
CA ASP A 129 -4.90 -21.41 15.17
C ASP A 129 -3.47 -21.94 14.94
N GLY A 130 -2.51 -21.05 14.67
CA GLY A 130 -1.09 -21.37 14.51
C GLY A 130 -0.72 -22.05 13.19
N THR A 131 -1.63 -22.07 12.20
CA THR A 131 -1.45 -22.80 10.94
C THR A 131 -0.68 -21.98 9.89
N ASP A 132 -0.91 -20.67 9.85
CA ASP A 132 -0.40 -19.79 8.80
C ASP A 132 0.34 -18.57 9.38
N GLY A 133 1.33 -18.07 8.64
CA GLY A 133 1.91 -16.75 8.90
C GLY A 133 1.01 -15.66 8.33
N VAL A 134 0.55 -14.72 9.17
CA VAL A 134 -0.43 -13.68 8.79
C VAL A 134 0.17 -12.28 8.71
N ALA A 135 1.37 -12.10 9.26
CA ALA A 135 2.13 -10.87 9.17
C ALA A 135 3.63 -11.14 9.39
N CYS A 136 4.47 -10.17 9.04
CA CYS A 136 5.90 -10.19 9.21
C CYS A 136 6.37 -8.94 9.94
N LYS A 137 6.94 -9.09 11.13
CA LYS A 137 7.55 -7.99 11.89
C LYS A 137 8.77 -7.46 11.15
N SER A 138 9.02 -6.15 11.26
CA SER A 138 10.35 -5.63 10.98
C SER A 138 11.33 -6.07 12.08
N ALA A 139 12.63 -5.95 11.82
CA ALA A 139 13.63 -6.26 12.83
C ALA A 139 13.55 -5.33 14.05
N CYS A 140 13.15 -4.07 13.87
CA CYS A 140 12.93 -3.16 14.99
C CYS A 140 11.83 -3.69 15.91
N GLU A 141 10.68 -4.09 15.34
CA GLU A 141 9.54 -4.61 16.10
C GLU A 141 9.82 -5.99 16.73
N ALA A 142 10.68 -6.80 16.12
CA ALA A 142 11.03 -8.11 16.67
C ALA A 142 12.05 -8.04 17.79
N PHE A 143 13.06 -7.16 17.69
CA PHE A 143 14.23 -7.19 18.55
C PHE A 143 14.42 -5.93 19.41
N GLY A 144 13.90 -4.78 18.98
CA GLY A 144 14.05 -3.51 19.69
C GLY A 144 15.48 -2.94 19.71
N ASP A 145 16.42 -3.56 18.99
CA ASP A 145 17.81 -3.11 18.99
C ASP A 145 17.95 -1.74 18.30
N PRO A 146 18.74 -0.81 18.85
CA PRO A 146 18.93 0.53 18.28
C PRO A 146 19.39 0.55 16.82
N GLN A 147 20.15 -0.47 16.41
CA GLN A 147 20.62 -0.61 15.02
C GLN A 147 19.51 -0.93 14.01
N TYR A 148 18.44 -1.60 14.45
CA TYR A 148 17.28 -1.90 13.60
C TYR A 148 16.23 -0.79 13.67
N CYS A 149 16.11 -0.16 14.83
CA CYS A 149 15.17 0.94 15.07
C CYS A 149 15.72 2.32 14.68
N CYS A 150 16.96 2.39 14.20
CA CYS A 150 17.65 3.64 13.87
C CYS A 150 17.54 4.68 14.99
N SER A 151 17.89 4.28 16.21
CA SER A 151 17.77 5.12 17.39
C SER A 151 19.11 5.25 18.14
N GLY A 152 19.21 6.24 19.04
CA GLY A 152 20.44 6.49 19.81
C GLY A 152 21.65 6.72 18.91
N ALA A 153 22.68 5.87 19.04
CA ALA A 153 23.90 5.94 18.22
C ALA A 153 23.64 5.69 16.72
N TYR A 154 22.52 5.07 16.38
CA TYR A 154 22.07 4.79 15.01
C TYR A 154 21.01 5.79 14.52
N GLY A 155 20.86 6.95 15.18
CA GLY A 155 19.85 7.96 14.85
C GLY A 155 20.16 8.84 13.65
N THR A 156 21.06 8.44 12.74
CA THR A 156 21.34 9.17 11.50
C THR A 156 21.49 8.21 10.32
N PRO A 157 21.26 8.67 9.07
CA PRO A 157 21.50 7.85 7.87
C PRO A 157 22.96 7.35 7.75
N ASP A 158 23.90 8.08 8.34
CA ASP A 158 25.31 7.72 8.32
C ASP A 158 25.63 6.58 9.28
N THR A 159 24.88 6.42 10.36
CA THR A 159 25.13 5.38 11.36
C THR A 159 24.15 4.20 11.28
N CYS A 160 22.88 4.41 10.89
CA CYS A 160 21.95 3.31 10.63
C CYS A 160 22.11 2.78 9.21
N LYS A 161 22.55 1.54 9.07
CA LYS A 161 22.75 0.88 7.78
C LYS A 161 21.70 -0.21 7.55
N PRO A 162 21.41 -0.56 6.29
CA PRO A 162 20.60 -1.73 5.99
C PRO A 162 21.12 -2.97 6.71
N SER A 163 20.21 -3.72 7.32
CA SER A 163 20.47 -5.01 7.94
C SER A 163 20.10 -6.16 7.01
N SER A 164 20.53 -7.38 7.33
CA SER A 164 20.08 -8.58 6.61
C SER A 164 18.55 -8.72 6.61
N TYR A 165 17.88 -8.26 7.66
CA TYR A 165 16.42 -8.28 7.72
C TYR A 165 15.78 -7.25 6.80
N SER A 166 16.20 -5.98 6.85
CA SER A 166 15.64 -4.95 5.96
C SER A 166 15.90 -5.28 4.49
N GLU A 167 17.00 -5.95 4.16
CA GLU A 167 17.28 -6.41 2.80
C GLU A 167 16.30 -7.49 2.31
N VAL A 168 15.72 -8.30 3.21
CA VAL A 168 14.64 -9.24 2.84
C VAL A 168 13.42 -8.47 2.33
N PHE A 169 12.98 -7.45 3.08
CA PHE A 169 11.87 -6.59 2.68
C PHE A 169 12.19 -5.82 1.41
N LYS A 170 13.43 -5.30 1.29
CA LYS A 170 13.84 -4.50 0.13
C LYS A 170 13.92 -5.31 -1.15
N THR A 171 14.44 -6.52 -1.07
CA THR A 171 14.54 -7.43 -2.22
C THR A 171 13.16 -7.80 -2.74
N ALA A 172 12.22 -8.08 -1.83
CA ALA A 172 10.84 -8.39 -2.19
C ALA A 172 10.08 -7.17 -2.72
N CYS A 173 10.32 -6.00 -2.13
CA CYS A 173 9.58 -4.77 -2.39
C CYS A 173 10.53 -3.58 -2.63
N PRO A 174 11.18 -3.51 -3.81
CA PRO A 174 12.22 -2.51 -4.07
C PRO A 174 11.72 -1.05 -4.06
N ARG A 175 10.41 -0.86 -4.24
CA ARG A 175 9.74 0.45 -4.28
C ARG A 175 9.04 0.82 -2.98
N ALA A 176 9.35 0.14 -1.88
CA ALA A 176 8.86 0.45 -0.54
C ALA A 176 10.04 0.69 0.41
N TYR A 177 9.83 1.50 1.46
CA TYR A 177 10.79 1.64 2.55
C TYR A 177 10.93 0.30 3.28
N SER A 178 12.17 -0.18 3.42
CA SER A 178 12.47 -1.39 4.20
C SER A 178 13.05 -1.11 5.59
N TYR A 179 13.51 0.11 5.84
CA TYR A 179 14.00 0.62 7.12
C TYR A 179 13.96 2.16 7.13
N ALA A 180 14.18 2.78 8.29
CA ALA A 180 13.88 4.20 8.51
C ALA A 180 14.63 5.22 7.63
N TYR A 181 15.77 4.86 7.03
CA TYR A 181 16.56 5.78 6.18
C TYR A 181 16.73 5.30 4.74
N ASP A 182 15.75 4.55 4.21
CA ASP A 182 15.71 4.06 2.83
C ASP A 182 15.22 5.12 1.81
N ASP A 183 15.56 6.40 2.00
CA ASP A 183 14.97 7.50 1.22
C ASP A 183 15.32 7.44 -0.27
N LYS A 184 16.54 7.01 -0.61
CA LYS A 184 17.10 7.08 -1.97
C LYS A 184 16.25 6.37 -3.02
N THR A 185 15.48 5.36 -2.63
CA THR A 185 14.71 4.52 -3.55
C THR A 185 13.23 4.41 -3.20
N SER A 186 12.81 5.05 -2.11
CA SER A 186 11.49 4.82 -1.51
C SER A 186 10.69 6.08 -1.27
N THR A 187 11.28 7.28 -1.39
CA THR A 187 10.51 8.54 -1.39
C THR A 187 10.03 8.89 -2.79
N PHE A 188 8.72 9.07 -2.96
CA PHE A 188 8.11 9.50 -4.21
C PHE A 188 7.50 10.88 -4.03
N THR A 189 7.50 11.66 -5.12
CA THR A 189 6.96 13.02 -5.10
C THR A 189 6.08 13.28 -6.30
N CYS A 190 5.00 14.03 -6.08
CA CYS A 190 4.13 14.47 -7.15
C CYS A 190 3.56 15.86 -6.86
N ALA A 191 3.23 16.61 -7.92
CA ALA A 191 2.50 17.86 -7.84
C ALA A 191 1.09 17.67 -8.43
N ASN A 192 0.07 18.13 -7.71
CA ASN A 192 -1.33 18.16 -8.15
C ASN A 192 -1.87 16.78 -8.56
N ALA A 193 -1.68 15.76 -7.71
CA ALA A 193 -2.19 14.41 -7.94
C ALA A 193 -3.29 14.05 -6.94
N ASP A 194 -4.19 13.18 -7.39
CA ASP A 194 -4.95 12.31 -6.49
C ASP A 194 -4.21 10.98 -6.32
N TYR A 195 -4.61 10.15 -5.36
CA TYR A 195 -3.94 8.87 -5.09
C TYR A 195 -4.93 7.72 -4.95
N THR A 196 -4.55 6.56 -5.47
CA THR A 196 -5.26 5.30 -5.24
C THR A 196 -4.39 4.38 -4.40
N ILE A 197 -4.90 3.99 -3.24
CA ILE A 197 -4.30 2.97 -2.38
C ILE A 197 -5.04 1.66 -2.63
N THR A 198 -4.32 0.64 -3.09
CA THR A 198 -4.87 -0.69 -3.37
C THR A 198 -4.29 -1.69 -2.39
N PHE A 199 -5.16 -2.39 -1.67
CA PHE A 199 -4.80 -3.56 -0.87
C PHE A 199 -4.85 -4.81 -1.74
N CYS A 200 -3.85 -5.67 -1.63
CA CYS A 200 -3.65 -6.83 -2.51
C CYS A 200 -3.79 -6.53 -4.02
N PRO A 201 -2.99 -5.62 -4.58
CA PRO A 201 -2.92 -5.43 -6.02
C PRO A 201 -2.52 -6.74 -6.71
N SER A 202 -3.11 -7.06 -7.86
CA SER A 202 -2.61 -8.19 -8.64
C SER A 202 -1.15 -7.95 -9.05
N PRO A 203 -0.28 -8.95 -8.92
CA PRO A 203 1.06 -8.87 -9.49
C PRO A 203 0.90 -8.73 -11.01
N ASN A 204 1.42 -7.65 -11.59
CA ASN A 204 1.46 -7.48 -13.04
C ASN A 204 2.14 -8.70 -13.67
N THR A 205 1.39 -9.59 -14.31
CA THR A 205 1.94 -10.56 -15.25
C THR A 205 2.39 -9.80 -16.49
N SER A 206 3.61 -9.25 -16.44
CA SER A 206 4.38 -9.03 -17.67
C SER A 206 4.75 -10.39 -18.27
N GLN A 207 3.76 -11.14 -18.74
CA GLN A 207 3.96 -12.23 -19.67
C GLN A 207 3.72 -11.66 -21.06
N LYS A 208 4.82 -11.20 -21.66
CA LYS A 208 4.91 -11.08 -23.11
C LYS A 208 4.59 -12.47 -23.67
N SER A 209 3.37 -12.66 -24.20
CA SER A 209 3.04 -13.87 -24.94
C SER A 209 3.90 -13.88 -26.20
N SER A 210 4.95 -14.71 -26.15
CA SER A 210 5.69 -15.13 -27.33
C SER A 210 4.75 -16.01 -28.14
N GLN A 211 3.97 -15.43 -29.05
CA GLN A 211 3.44 -16.22 -30.15
C GLN A 211 4.56 -16.45 -31.15
N GLU A 212 5.02 -17.68 -31.15
CA GLU A 212 5.84 -18.30 -32.17
C GLU A 212 5.07 -18.26 -33.50
N GLN A 213 5.50 -17.41 -34.44
CA GLN A 213 5.19 -17.60 -35.86
C GLN A 213 6.47 -17.44 -36.67
N GLN A 214 6.80 -18.56 -37.31
CA GLN A 214 7.88 -18.77 -38.26
C GLN A 214 7.63 -17.92 -39.52
N ASN A 215 8.49 -16.93 -39.81
CA ASN A 215 9.13 -16.71 -41.13
C ASN A 215 9.91 -15.36 -41.24
N THR A 216 11.21 -15.51 -41.51
CA THR A 216 12.10 -14.77 -42.44
C THR A 216 12.45 -13.27 -42.23
N GLU A 217 13.71 -13.06 -41.81
CA GLU A 217 14.71 -11.99 -42.10
C GLU A 217 14.31 -10.50 -42.30
N THR A 218 14.84 -9.63 -41.41
CA THR A 218 15.81 -8.51 -41.68
C THR A 218 15.61 -7.27 -40.77
N THR A 219 16.56 -7.09 -39.84
CA THR A 219 17.22 -5.87 -39.29
C THR A 219 16.47 -4.52 -39.05
N THR A 220 16.53 -4.09 -37.77
CA THR A 220 16.65 -2.70 -37.18
C THR A 220 15.48 -2.29 -36.24
N PRO A 221 15.73 -1.85 -34.99
CA PRO A 221 14.67 -1.58 -34.00
C PRO A 221 14.23 -0.10 -33.94
N PRO A 222 12.94 0.19 -33.70
CA PRO A 222 12.55 1.47 -33.10
C PRO A 222 11.75 1.32 -31.80
N LEU A 223 12.21 2.09 -30.81
CA LEU A 223 11.48 2.89 -29.81
C LEU A 223 10.19 2.34 -29.17
N ILE A 224 10.28 2.18 -27.85
CA ILE A 224 9.19 1.90 -26.93
C ILE A 224 8.19 3.06 -26.94
N ASN A 225 6.98 2.80 -27.45
CA ASN A 225 5.83 3.69 -27.33
C ASN A 225 5.00 3.26 -26.11
N THR A 226 4.80 4.20 -25.18
CA THR A 226 4.11 4.01 -23.90
C THR A 226 2.63 4.35 -24.07
N THR A 227 1.81 3.37 -24.43
CA THR A 227 0.35 3.47 -24.25
C THR A 227 -0.23 2.06 -24.29
N MET A 228 -0.74 1.55 -23.17
CA MET A 228 -1.68 0.42 -23.19
C MET A 228 -2.82 0.68 -22.22
N VAL A 229 -4.01 0.60 -22.80
CA VAL A 229 -5.33 0.73 -22.18
C VAL A 229 -5.72 -0.61 -21.58
N TYR A 230 -6.42 -0.56 -20.44
CA TYR A 230 -6.88 -1.70 -19.65
C TYR A 230 -8.16 -2.31 -20.26
N GLU A 231 -8.12 -3.60 -20.59
CA GLU A 231 -9.32 -4.43 -20.76
C GLU A 231 -9.14 -5.71 -19.92
N GLY A 232 -10.11 -5.96 -19.04
CA GLY A 232 -10.07 -7.03 -18.05
C GLY A 232 -10.38 -8.40 -18.63
N ALA A 233 -9.74 -9.43 -18.08
CA ALA A 233 -10.17 -10.82 -18.22
C ALA A 233 -10.01 -11.53 -16.87
N LEU A 234 -11.13 -12.11 -16.41
CA LEU A 234 -11.21 -13.00 -15.26
C LEU A 234 -10.62 -14.35 -15.66
N ASP A 235 -9.71 -14.91 -14.86
CA ASP A 235 -9.60 -16.37 -14.80
C ASP A 235 -9.26 -16.85 -13.39
N GLN A 236 -10.01 -17.87 -12.95
CA GLN A 236 -9.95 -18.45 -11.62
C GLN A 236 -8.81 -19.48 -11.55
N SER A 237 -7.86 -19.28 -10.64
CA SER A 237 -6.93 -20.34 -10.24
C SER A 237 -6.94 -20.51 -8.73
N VAL A 238 -7.08 -21.76 -8.31
CA VAL A 238 -7.28 -22.23 -6.94
C VAL A 238 -6.02 -21.95 -6.10
N ALA A 239 -6.04 -20.87 -5.34
CA ALA A 239 -5.17 -20.63 -4.19
C ALA A 239 -6.05 -20.28 -2.98
N SER A 240 -5.62 -20.69 -1.79
CA SER A 240 -6.29 -20.51 -0.50
C SER A 240 -6.86 -19.08 -0.32
N PRO A 241 -7.98 -18.90 0.42
CA PRO A 241 -8.73 -17.65 0.41
C PRO A 241 -8.03 -16.55 1.21
N SER A 242 -6.96 -15.99 0.65
CA SER A 242 -6.31 -14.78 1.12
C SER A 242 -7.08 -13.58 0.55
N SER A 243 -7.91 -12.97 1.39
CA SER A 243 -8.21 -11.55 1.62
C SER A 243 -8.13 -10.48 0.51
N CYS A 244 -8.00 -10.80 -0.77
CA CYS A 244 -7.38 -9.90 -1.75
C CYS A 244 -8.29 -9.52 -2.92
N THR A 245 -8.49 -8.21 -3.17
CA THR A 245 -9.30 -7.69 -4.29
C THR A 245 -9.10 -6.20 -4.60
N HIS A 246 -9.49 -5.82 -5.83
CA HIS A 246 -9.10 -4.59 -6.55
C HIS A 246 -9.93 -3.32 -6.26
N VAL A 247 -9.30 -2.15 -6.44
CA VAL A 247 -9.92 -0.80 -6.34
C VAL A 247 -9.56 0.04 -7.58
N LEU A 248 -10.55 0.72 -8.18
CA LEU A 248 -10.38 1.75 -9.22
C LEU A 248 -11.22 2.99 -8.83
N VAL A 249 -10.64 4.18 -8.97
CA VAL A 249 -11.29 5.47 -8.66
C VAL A 249 -11.62 6.21 -9.97
N ASN A 250 -12.89 6.54 -10.20
CA ASN A 250 -13.33 7.49 -11.23
C ASN A 250 -14.57 8.25 -10.76
N LEU A 251 -14.63 9.56 -11.02
CA LEU A 251 -15.80 10.41 -10.77
C LEU A 251 -16.42 10.85 -12.09
N GLY A 252 -17.66 10.42 -12.33
CA GLY A 252 -18.50 10.92 -13.42
C GLY A 252 -19.04 12.31 -13.12
N ILE A 253 -19.02 13.18 -14.12
CA ILE A 253 -19.67 14.49 -14.10
C ILE A 253 -21.18 14.26 -14.21
N ILE A 254 -21.95 14.58 -13.17
CA ILE A 254 -23.41 14.64 -13.27
C ILE A 254 -23.79 16.01 -13.87
N MET A 255 -24.06 16.06 -15.17
CA MET A 255 -24.86 17.14 -15.74
C MET A 255 -26.33 16.92 -15.35
N ALA A 256 -26.82 17.71 -14.41
CA ALA A 256 -28.24 17.76 -14.10
C ALA A 256 -28.98 18.51 -15.23
N ILE A 257 -29.62 17.76 -16.14
CA ILE A 257 -30.63 18.32 -17.06
C ILE A 257 -31.96 18.27 -16.31
N TRP A 258 -32.44 19.44 -15.87
CA TRP A 258 -33.80 19.60 -15.36
C TRP A 258 -34.81 19.50 -16.50
N TRP A 259 -35.65 18.47 -16.50
CA TRP A 259 -36.92 18.46 -17.24
C TRP A 259 -38.02 18.94 -16.30
N SER A 260 -38.46 20.18 -16.47
CA SER A 260 -39.70 20.66 -15.84
C SER A 260 -40.88 20.08 -16.60
N TRP A 261 -41.63 19.19 -15.97
CA TRP A 261 -43.01 18.90 -16.37
C TRP A 261 -43.95 19.79 -15.56
N GLN A 262 -44.70 20.60 -16.29
CA GLN A 262 -45.85 21.36 -15.80
C GLN A 262 -46.95 20.39 -15.36
N LEU A 263 -47.56 20.64 -14.20
CA LEU A 263 -48.98 20.38 -13.96
C LEU A 263 -49.53 21.46 -13.01
N PHE A 264 -50.67 22.02 -13.43
CA PHE A 264 -51.46 23.16 -12.93
C PHE A 264 -50.98 24.56 -13.30
#